data_AF-A0A258AK07-F1
#
_entry.id   AF-A0A258AK07-F1
#
_cell.length_a   1.000
_cell.length_b   1.000
_cell.length_c   1.000
_cell.angle_alpha   90.00
_cell.angle_beta   90.00
_cell.angle_gamma   90.00
#
_symmetry.space_group_name_H-M   'P 1'
#
loop_
_entity.id
_entity.type
_entity.pdbx_description
1 polymer ?
#
loop_
_entity_poly.entity_id
_entity_poly.type
_entity_poly.pdbx_seq_one_letter_code
_entity_poly.pdbx_strand_id
1 'polypeptide(L)'
;MFYSIEPWPDENRKQGFLGHQIVGQHRLAAQSDRDAIADMISGATHGAWDAAACFDPRHAFRARGSDGIYEFLLCFQCGQAVVYRPDGKTDSIFITGKADFLNDFLRSHAVPLPQN
;
A
#
# COMPACT_ATOMS: atom_id res chain seq x y z
N MET A 1 5.99 -7.94 2.16
CA MET A 1 5.20 -7.67 3.38
C MET A 1 4.07 -6.74 3.00
N PHE A 2 2.88 -6.98 3.54
CA PHE A 2 1.71 -6.10 3.39
C PHE A 2 1.41 -5.49 4.77
N TYR A 3 1.23 -4.17 4.82
CA TYR A 3 0.91 -3.39 5.99
C TYR A 3 -0.45 -2.71 5.83
N SER A 4 -1.21 -2.74 6.92
CA SER A 4 -2.34 -1.85 7.15
C SER A 4 -1.84 -0.68 7.99
N ILE A 5 -2.10 0.54 7.55
CA ILE A 5 -1.53 1.75 8.13
C ILE A 5 -2.62 2.80 8.40
N GLU A 6 -2.38 3.65 9.39
CA GLU A 6 -3.18 4.87 9.55
C GLU A 6 -2.87 5.84 8.40
N PRO A 7 -3.91 6.50 7.83
CA PRO A 7 -3.74 7.37 6.67
C PRO A 7 -2.90 8.61 6.96
N TRP A 8 -2.97 9.12 8.18
CA TRP A 8 -2.24 10.32 8.58
C TRP A 8 -0.92 9.94 9.25
N PRO A 9 0.22 10.49 8.79
CA PRO A 9 1.49 10.28 9.47
C PRO A 9 1.46 10.91 10.87
N ASP A 10 2.10 10.24 11.82
CA ASP A 10 2.26 10.76 13.18
C ASP A 10 3.71 11.20 13.36
N GLU A 11 3.96 12.50 13.21
CA GLU A 11 5.30 13.10 13.30
C GLU A 11 5.96 12.87 14.67
N ASN A 12 5.16 12.60 15.71
CA ASN A 12 5.66 12.32 17.05
C ASN A 12 6.06 10.85 17.23
N ARG A 13 5.70 9.96 16.29
CA ARG A 13 6.11 8.56 16.31
C ARG A 13 7.30 8.31 15.38
N LYS A 14 8.43 8.00 16.00
CA LYS A 14 9.68 7.63 15.31
C LYS A 14 9.62 6.26 14.62
N GLN A 15 8.56 5.47 14.81
CA GLN A 15 8.44 4.10 14.30
C GLN A 15 7.15 3.96 13.50
N GLY A 16 7.27 3.51 12.26
CA GLY A 16 6.16 3.38 11.33
C GLY A 16 6.61 2.97 9.93
N PHE A 17 5.66 2.83 9.02
CA PHE A 17 5.93 2.63 7.60
C PHE A 17 5.94 3.99 6.92
N LEU A 18 7.13 4.51 6.58
CA LEU A 18 7.29 5.82 5.94
C LEU A 18 6.58 6.96 6.70
N GLY A 19 6.63 6.93 8.04
CA GLY A 19 5.97 7.92 8.92
C GLY A 19 4.51 7.59 9.29
N HIS A 20 3.90 6.58 8.66
CA HIS A 20 2.56 6.12 9.00
C HIS A 20 2.58 5.07 10.11
N GLN A 21 1.65 5.17 11.07
CA GLN A 21 1.49 4.13 12.08
C GLN A 21 1.06 2.82 11.42
N ILE A 22 1.74 1.71 11.73
CA ILE A 22 1.31 0.37 11.33
C ILE A 22 0.23 -0.12 12.30
N VAL A 23 -0.95 -0.40 11.79
CA VAL A 23 -2.09 -0.95 12.52
C VAL A 23 -2.08 -2.48 12.47
N GLY A 24 -1.63 -3.03 11.34
CA GLY A 24 -1.53 -4.46 11.13
C GLY A 24 -0.49 -4.79 10.07
N GLN A 25 0.04 -6.01 10.10
CA GLN A 25 0.97 -6.48 9.08
C GLN A 25 0.78 -7.95 8.78
N HIS A 26 1.07 -8.31 7.53
CA HIS A 26 1.00 -9.66 7.04
C HIS A 26 2.20 -9.99 6.16
N ARG A 27 2.78 -11.16 6.40
CA ARG A 27 3.83 -11.70 5.54
C ARG A 27 3.17 -12.51 4.43
N LEU A 28 3.27 -12.02 3.20
CA LEU A 28 2.87 -12.73 1.97
C LEU A 28 3.80 -13.92 1.70
N ALA A 29 3.65 -15.00 2.48
CA ALA A 29 4.50 -16.18 2.43
C ALA A 29 4.07 -17.18 1.36
N ALA A 30 2.76 -17.34 1.14
CA ALA A 30 2.25 -18.19 0.08
C ALA A 30 2.45 -17.51 -1.29
N GLN A 31 2.75 -18.31 -2.32
CA GLN A 31 2.87 -17.80 -3.68
C GLN A 31 1.52 -17.28 -4.19
N SER A 32 0.42 -17.99 -3.88
CA SER A 32 -0.94 -17.57 -4.22
C SER A 32 -1.28 -16.16 -3.72
N ASP A 33 -0.85 -15.81 -2.50
CA ASP A 33 -1.10 -14.48 -1.94
C ASP A 33 -0.30 -13.40 -2.67
N ARG A 34 0.95 -13.72 -3.05
CA ARG A 34 1.78 -12.81 -3.84
C ARG A 34 1.18 -12.59 -5.23
N ASP A 35 0.72 -13.65 -5.89
CA ASP A 35 0.13 -13.57 -7.22
C ASP A 35 -1.17 -12.77 -7.17
N ALA A 36 -2.07 -13.06 -6.22
CA ALA A 36 -3.34 -12.33 -6.08
C ALA A 36 -3.15 -10.83 -5.84
N ILE A 37 -2.17 -10.45 -5.01
CA ILE A 37 -1.83 -9.04 -4.77
C ILE A 37 -1.18 -8.41 -6.00
N ALA A 38 -0.26 -9.11 -6.66
CA ALA A 38 0.42 -8.61 -7.86
C ALA A 38 -0.57 -8.38 -9.01
N ASP A 39 -1.49 -9.31 -9.25
CA ASP A 39 -2.53 -9.21 -10.27
C ASP A 39 -3.45 -8.03 -10.02
N MET A 40 -3.87 -7.81 -8.76
CA MET A 40 -4.68 -6.66 -8.40
C MET A 40 -3.94 -5.34 -8.64
N ILE A 41 -2.68 -5.22 -8.18
CA ILE A 41 -1.89 -3.99 -8.38
C ILE A 41 -1.68 -3.73 -9.88
N SER A 42 -1.31 -4.76 -10.64
CA SER A 42 -1.13 -4.67 -12.10
C SER A 42 -2.42 -4.20 -12.79
N GLY A 43 -3.56 -4.81 -12.45
CA GLY A 43 -4.88 -4.40 -12.94
C GLY A 43 -5.22 -2.94 -12.59
N ALA A 44 -4.86 -2.50 -11.39
CA ALA A 44 -5.11 -1.15 -10.92
C ALA A 44 -4.27 -0.09 -11.67
N THR A 45 -3.03 -0.40 -12.07
CA THR A 45 -2.08 0.58 -12.66
C THR A 45 -2.40 1.08 -14.09
N HIS A 46 -3.54 0.70 -14.67
CA HIS A 46 -3.96 1.14 -16.01
C HIS A 46 -4.91 2.35 -16.02
N GLY A 47 -4.91 3.14 -14.95
CA GLY A 47 -5.84 4.26 -14.75
C GLY A 47 -5.50 5.54 -15.50
N ALA A 48 -6.54 6.33 -15.82
CA ALA A 48 -6.43 7.76 -16.13
C ALA A 48 -6.63 8.60 -14.85
N TRP A 49 -6.01 9.79 -14.77
CA TRP A 49 -6.18 10.71 -13.64
C TRP A 49 -7.64 11.13 -13.52
N ASP A 50 -8.32 10.71 -12.46
CA ASP A 50 -9.64 11.21 -12.05
C ASP A 50 -9.64 11.64 -10.56
N ALA A 51 -8.44 11.93 -10.05
CA ALA A 51 -8.11 11.96 -8.64
C ALA A 51 -8.54 13.23 -7.91
N ALA A 52 -9.17 13.07 -6.74
CA ALA A 52 -9.30 14.11 -5.72
C ALA A 52 -7.92 14.55 -5.20
N ALA A 53 -7.78 15.80 -4.74
CA ALA A 53 -6.52 16.40 -4.27
C ALA A 53 -6.02 15.92 -2.87
N CYS A 54 -6.29 14.66 -2.50
CA CYS A 54 -5.90 14.08 -1.20
C CYS A 54 -4.82 13.00 -1.36
N PHE A 55 -4.20 12.60 -0.25
CA PHE A 55 -3.34 11.42 -0.20
C PHE A 55 -3.41 10.77 1.20
N ASP A 56 -4.41 9.90 1.39
CA ASP A 56 -4.74 9.25 2.67
C ASP A 56 -4.52 7.73 2.58
N PRO A 57 -3.26 7.25 2.42
CA PRO A 57 -2.98 5.85 2.13
C PRO A 57 -3.26 4.95 3.34
N ARG A 58 -4.06 3.91 3.16
CA ARG A 58 -4.39 2.93 4.22
C ARG A 58 -3.72 1.57 4.03
N HIS A 59 -3.11 1.36 2.86
CA HIS A 59 -2.43 0.13 2.50
C HIS A 59 -1.00 0.44 2.06
N ALA A 60 -0.07 -0.39 2.51
CA ALA A 60 1.32 -0.26 2.15
C ALA A 60 2.00 -1.60 1.89
N PHE A 61 2.93 -1.63 0.96
CA PHE A 61 3.68 -2.84 0.62
C PHE A 61 5.17 -2.60 0.75
N ARG A 62 5.89 -3.60 1.25
CA ARG A 62 7.36 -3.70 1.12
C ARG A 62 7.70 -4.93 0.31
N ALA A 63 8.30 -4.72 -0.85
CA ALA A 63 8.74 -5.77 -1.76
C ALA A 63 10.26 -5.71 -1.94
N ARG A 64 10.88 -6.86 -2.21
CA ARG A 64 12.29 -6.94 -2.56
C ARG A 64 12.42 -7.32 -4.03
N GLY A 65 12.92 -6.40 -4.84
CA GLY A 65 13.30 -6.64 -6.23
C GLY A 65 14.79 -6.95 -6.37
N SER A 66 15.27 -7.06 -7.62
CA SER A 66 16.70 -7.21 -7.93
C SER A 66 17.53 -6.04 -7.41
N ASP A 67 16.96 -4.83 -7.51
CA ASP A 67 17.69 -3.58 -7.27
C ASP A 67 17.59 -3.14 -5.79
N GLY A 68 16.82 -3.85 -4.97
CA GLY A 68 16.70 -3.58 -3.54
C GLY A 68 15.26 -3.63 -3.02
N ILE A 69 14.99 -2.83 -1.98
CA ILE A 69 13.68 -2.75 -1.33
C ILE A 69 12.87 -1.61 -1.96
N TYR A 70 11.65 -1.95 -2.38
CA TYR A 70 10.64 -1.00 -2.83
C TYR A 70 9.55 -0.90 -1.78
N GLU A 71 9.10 0.31 -1.51
CA GLU A 71 8.04 0.61 -0.57
C GLU A 71 6.93 1.36 -1.26
N PHE A 72 5.70 0.92 -1.06
CA PHE A 72 4.52 1.44 -1.74
C PHE A 72 3.54 1.95 -0.71
N LEU A 73 2.98 3.13 -0.95
CA LEU A 73 1.79 3.66 -0.27
C LEU A 73 0.66 3.73 -1.27
N LEU A 74 -0.49 3.12 -0.98
CA LEU A 74 -1.65 3.10 -1.87
C LEU A 74 -2.81 3.91 -1.28
N CYS A 75 -3.24 4.93 -2.01
CA CYS A 75 -4.42 5.72 -1.72
C CYS A 75 -5.49 5.47 -2.80
N PHE A 76 -6.48 4.64 -2.48
CA PHE A 76 -7.61 4.38 -3.39
C PHE A 76 -8.64 5.53 -3.41
N GLN A 77 -8.58 6.47 -2.47
CA GLN A 77 -9.48 7.63 -2.41
C GLN A 77 -9.15 8.65 -3.52
N CYS A 78 -7.87 8.90 -3.76
CA CYS A 78 -7.41 9.70 -4.89
C CYS A 78 -6.89 8.85 -6.06
N GLY A 79 -6.90 7.52 -5.96
CA GLY A 79 -6.39 6.68 -7.05
C GLY A 79 -4.90 6.89 -7.33
N GLN A 80 -4.08 7.08 -6.29
CA GLN A 80 -2.63 7.26 -6.42
C GLN A 80 -1.86 6.24 -5.59
N ALA A 81 -0.79 5.72 -6.18
CA ALA A 81 0.26 4.97 -5.50
C ALA A 81 1.56 5.79 -5.50
N VAL A 82 2.22 5.89 -4.35
CA VAL A 82 3.57 6.45 -4.24
C VAL A 82 4.56 5.31 -4.01
N VAL A 83 5.62 5.29 -4.79
CA VAL A 83 6.65 4.25 -4.78
C VAL A 83 7.99 4.83 -4.39
N TYR A 84 8.53 4.38 -3.27
CA TYR A 84 9.87 4.71 -2.79
C TYR A 84 10.83 3.62 -3.26
N ARG A 85 11.87 4.05 -3.97
CA ARG A 85 12.81 3.16 -4.65
C ARG A 85 14.11 2.99 -3.87
N PRO A 86 14.85 1.89 -4.12
CA PRO A 86 16.14 1.65 -3.48
C PRO A 86 17.18 2.75 -3.73
N ASP A 87 17.09 3.44 -4.87
CA ASP A 87 17.99 4.55 -5.26
C ASP A 87 17.60 5.90 -4.61
N GLY A 88 16.63 5.90 -3.69
CA GLY A 88 16.14 7.09 -3.00
C GLY A 88 15.14 7.92 -3.80
N LYS A 89 14.82 7.52 -5.04
CA LYS A 89 13.81 8.21 -5.85
C LYS A 89 12.39 7.84 -5.40
N THR A 90 11.47 8.74 -5.71
CA THR A 90 10.05 8.54 -5.48
C THR A 90 9.30 8.69 -6.80
N ASP A 91 8.50 7.69 -7.15
CA ASP A 91 7.62 7.70 -8.31
C ASP A 91 6.15 7.78 -7.85
N SER A 92 5.29 8.36 -8.69
CA SER A 92 3.84 8.40 -8.48
C SER A 92 3.14 7.74 -9.66
N ILE A 93 2.22 6.82 -9.36
CA ILE A 93 1.49 6.02 -10.36
C ILE A 93 0.00 6.15 -10.09
N PHE A 94 -0.80 6.31 -11.14
CA PHE A 94 -2.26 6.24 -10.99
C PHE A 94 -2.71 4.81 -10.84
N ILE A 95 -3.58 4.61 -9.86
CA ILE A 95 -4.23 3.33 -9.60
C ILE A 95 -5.74 3.50 -9.69
N THR A 96 -6.40 2.49 -10.22
CA THR A 96 -7.85 2.36 -10.27
C THR A 96 -8.31 1.23 -9.37
N GLY A 97 -9.63 1.15 -9.15
CA GLY A 97 -10.23 0.11 -8.32
C GLY A 97 -10.57 0.63 -6.92
N LYS A 98 -10.85 -0.30 -6.02
CA LYS A 98 -11.31 -0.03 -4.65
C LYS A 98 -10.45 -0.77 -3.64
N ALA A 99 -10.34 -0.20 -2.45
CA ALA A 99 -9.65 -0.81 -1.33
C ALA A 99 -10.29 -2.12 -0.85
N ASP A 100 -11.54 -2.42 -1.24
CA ASP A 100 -12.32 -3.57 -0.75
C ASP A 100 -11.57 -4.90 -0.87
N PHE A 101 -10.93 -5.17 -2.01
CA PHE A 101 -10.15 -6.41 -2.19
C PHE A 101 -9.01 -6.52 -1.17
N LEU A 102 -8.29 -5.43 -0.93
CA LEU A 102 -7.18 -5.39 0.03
C LEU A 102 -7.67 -5.44 1.48
N ASN A 103 -8.79 -4.80 1.77
CA ASN A 103 -9.45 -4.87 3.07
C ASN A 103 -9.88 -6.31 3.38
N ASP A 104 -10.52 -6.97 2.43
CA ASP A 104 -11.01 -8.34 2.59
C ASP A 104 -9.86 -9.34 2.68
N PHE A 105 -8.78 -9.14 1.90
CA PHE A 105 -7.55 -9.92 2.04
C PHE A 105 -6.95 -9.80 3.45
N LEU A 106 -6.84 -8.59 4.00
CA LEU A 106 -6.30 -8.39 5.34
C LEU A 106 -7.21 -9.00 6.41
N ARG A 107 -8.54 -8.82 6.30
CA ARG A 107 -9.52 -9.40 7.22
C ARG A 107 -9.50 -10.93 7.21
N SER A 108 -9.41 -11.57 6.04
CA SER A 108 -9.35 -13.03 5.93
C SER A 108 -8.10 -13.63 6.58
N HIS A 109 -7.04 -12.83 6.73
CA HIS A 109 -5.81 -13.16 7.44
C HIS A 109 -5.77 -12.61 8.88
N ALA A 110 -6.91 -12.18 9.42
CA ALA A 110 -7.06 -11.62 10.77
C ALA A 110 -6.13 -10.41 11.05
N VAL A 111 -5.83 -9.62 10.02
CA VAL A 111 -5.03 -8.41 10.14
C VAL A 111 -5.95 -7.22 10.39
N PRO A 112 -5.74 -6.44 11.47
CA PRO A 112 -6.53 -5.25 11.75
C PRO A 112 -6.42 -4.20 10.64
N LEU A 113 -7.51 -3.46 10.41
CA LEU A 113 -7.58 -2.29 9.53
C LEU A 113 -7.61 -1.00 10.38
N PRO A 114 -7.15 0.15 9.85
CA PRO A 114 -7.28 1.44 10.53
C PRO A 114 -8.75 1.75 10.81
N GLN A 115 -9.04 2.32 11.98
CA GLN A 115 -10.38 2.68 12.38
C GLN A 115 -10.75 4.08 11.88
N ASN A 116 -10.81 4.31 10.56
CA ASN A 116 -11.23 5.60 9.98
C ASN A 116 -11.72 5.48 8.53
#